data_AF-A0A7W1EDJ2-F1
#
_entry.id   AF-A0A7W1EDJ2-F1
#
_cell.length_a   1.000
_cell.length_b   1.000
_cell.length_c   1.000
_cell.angle_alpha   90.00
_cell.angle_beta   90.00
_cell.angle_gamma   90.00
#
_symmetry.space_group_name_H-M   'P 1'
#
loop_
_entity.id
_entity.type
_entity.pdbx_description
1 polymer ?
#
loop_
_entity_poly.entity_id
_entity_poly.type
_entity_poly.pdbx_seq_one_letter_code
_entity_poly.pdbx_strand_id
1 'polypeptide(L)'
;MRPCPPRQSRLDLVAAWDGVLQVRIEALARLNAIDPLEVFTLFHAQVIRAGQVVASVKVAPHLVAERAVAEGEAVACGAAPLVDVRPYLALDVAAIAHERLGSGGLARFEAGARLKVEALGSRFLGVESIEDSEPDDDERHVARVLRELVDERRIPLILVGGVSAGDPISPFFAALESVGGRVLRRGVPAHPGSMIWLAELGATRLLGLPSCGMFSMATAADLVLPRLLTGEPIGPAAIADLGHGGLLGPEMRFRFPDYARGLEAPEG
;
A
#
# COMPACT_ATOMS: atom_id res chain seq x y z
N MET A 1 11.45 -11.99 -10.40
CA MET A 1 12.50 -12.39 -9.42
C MET A 1 13.49 -13.37 -10.06
N ARG A 2 14.67 -13.54 -9.48
CA ARG A 2 15.75 -14.38 -10.03
C ARG A 2 16.24 -15.39 -8.98
N PRO A 3 16.32 -16.69 -9.31
CA PRO A 3 16.93 -17.66 -8.41
C PRO A 3 18.46 -17.50 -8.40
N CYS A 4 19.07 -17.66 -7.22
CA CYS A 4 20.51 -17.81 -7.08
C CYS A 4 20.93 -19.28 -7.18
N PRO A 5 22.18 -19.58 -7.57
CA PRO A 5 22.71 -20.93 -7.49
C PRO A 5 22.59 -21.50 -6.06
N PRO A 6 22.23 -22.78 -5.89
CA PRO A 6 22.03 -23.37 -4.57
C PRO A 6 23.35 -23.41 -3.77
N ARG A 7 23.26 -23.15 -2.46
CA ARG A 7 24.35 -23.24 -1.49
C ARG A 7 23.88 -24.00 -0.25
N GLN A 8 24.54 -25.09 0.12
CA GLN A 8 24.19 -25.92 1.30
C GLN A 8 22.70 -26.30 1.34
N SER A 9 22.21 -26.92 0.27
CA SER A 9 20.79 -27.32 0.09
C SER A 9 19.77 -26.17 0.06
N ARG A 10 20.20 -24.90 0.11
CA ARG A 10 19.33 -23.73 0.05
C ARG A 10 19.45 -22.99 -1.27
N LEU A 11 18.32 -22.59 -1.83
CA LEU A 11 18.21 -21.71 -2.99
C LEU A 11 17.52 -20.42 -2.56
N ASP A 12 18.15 -19.28 -2.82
CA ASP A 12 17.61 -17.96 -2.51
C ASP A 12 16.92 -17.36 -3.75
N LEU A 13 15.76 -16.76 -3.56
CA LEU A 13 15.02 -16.00 -4.56
C LEU A 13 15.23 -14.51 -4.31
N VAL A 14 15.78 -13.83 -5.31
CA VAL A 14 16.15 -12.41 -5.24
C VAL A 14 15.20 -11.56 -6.06
N ALA A 15 14.75 -10.45 -5.49
CA ALA A 15 13.92 -9.47 -6.17
C ALA A 15 14.65 -8.88 -7.38
N ALA A 16 13.97 -8.82 -8.51
CA ALA A 16 14.53 -8.28 -9.74
C ALA A 16 14.25 -6.78 -9.94
N TRP A 17 13.32 -6.23 -9.17
CA TRP A 17 12.85 -4.85 -9.24
C TRP A 17 12.31 -4.43 -7.87
N ASP A 18 12.19 -3.13 -7.67
CA ASP A 18 11.52 -2.53 -6.53
C ASP A 18 10.01 -2.76 -6.63
N GLY A 19 9.36 -2.97 -5.48
CA GLY A 19 7.93 -3.24 -5.47
C GLY A 19 7.41 -3.76 -4.14
N VAL A 20 6.31 -4.50 -4.19
CA VAL A 20 5.66 -5.10 -3.02
C VAL A 20 5.63 -6.62 -3.12
N LEU A 21 6.08 -7.31 -2.06
CA LEU A 21 6.06 -8.76 -1.99
C LEU A 21 4.64 -9.31 -1.87
N GLN A 22 4.31 -10.28 -2.70
CA GLN A 22 3.09 -11.05 -2.68
C GLN A 22 3.42 -12.49 -2.28
N VAL A 23 2.74 -13.01 -1.25
CA VAL A 23 2.94 -14.37 -0.75
C VAL A 23 1.57 -15.00 -0.62
N ARG A 24 1.37 -16.18 -1.22
CA ARG A 24 0.14 -16.96 -1.01
C ARG A 24 0.26 -17.70 0.32
N ILE A 25 -0.03 -17.01 1.43
CA ILE A 25 0.20 -17.46 2.81
C ILE A 25 -0.33 -18.88 3.06
N GLU A 26 -1.57 -19.18 2.66
CA GLU A 26 -2.15 -20.51 2.83
C GLU A 26 -1.44 -21.60 2.01
N ALA A 27 -1.02 -21.27 0.78
CA ALA A 27 -0.26 -22.21 -0.05
C ALA A 27 1.15 -22.43 0.51
N LEU A 28 1.78 -21.38 1.07
CA LEU A 28 3.06 -21.47 1.73
C LEU A 28 2.99 -22.38 2.96
N ALA A 29 1.94 -22.22 3.78
CA ALA A 29 1.69 -23.08 4.93
C ALA A 29 1.48 -24.55 4.53
N ARG A 30 0.70 -24.82 3.47
CA ARG A 30 0.53 -26.19 2.96
C ARG A 30 1.84 -26.78 2.44
N LEU A 31 2.66 -26.00 1.73
CA LEU A 31 3.95 -26.48 1.24
C LEU A 31 4.87 -26.83 2.41
N ASN A 32 4.98 -25.94 3.40
CA ASN A 32 5.79 -26.16 4.60
C ASN A 32 5.26 -27.27 5.53
N ALA A 33 4.04 -27.77 5.32
CA ALA A 33 3.53 -28.94 6.03
C ALA A 33 4.05 -30.26 5.43
N ILE A 34 4.67 -30.22 4.24
CA ILE A 34 5.25 -31.39 3.58
C ILE A 34 6.65 -31.61 4.14
N ASP A 35 6.81 -32.58 5.04
CA ASP A 35 8.13 -32.97 5.54
C ASP A 35 8.97 -33.60 4.40
N PRO A 36 10.24 -33.19 4.17
CA PRO A 36 11.06 -32.23 4.92
C PRO A 36 11.35 -30.92 4.13
N LEU A 37 10.36 -30.42 3.39
CA LEU A 37 10.48 -29.20 2.59
C LEU A 37 10.39 -27.96 3.48
N GLU A 38 11.22 -26.96 3.20
CA GLU A 38 11.24 -25.70 3.94
C GLU A 38 11.32 -24.50 3.00
N VAL A 39 10.30 -23.64 3.04
CA VAL A 39 10.23 -22.37 2.31
C VAL A 39 10.02 -21.22 3.29
N PHE A 40 10.92 -20.25 3.23
CA PHE A 40 10.90 -19.05 4.05
C PHE A 40 10.67 -17.85 3.16
N THR A 41 9.89 -16.87 3.62
CA THR A 41 9.66 -15.62 2.90
C THR A 41 9.79 -14.43 3.85
N LEU A 42 10.03 -13.24 3.29
CA LEU A 42 9.67 -12.01 4.00
C LEU A 42 8.14 -11.90 4.13
N PHE A 43 7.66 -10.89 4.85
CA PHE A 43 6.23 -10.73 5.08
C PHE A 43 5.48 -10.40 3.79
N HIS A 44 4.26 -10.93 3.67
CA HIS A 44 3.32 -10.49 2.66
C HIS A 44 3.10 -8.97 2.75
N ALA A 45 2.92 -8.33 1.60
CA ALA A 45 2.72 -6.90 1.44
C ALA A 45 3.90 -6.03 1.94
N GLN A 46 5.08 -6.62 2.15
CA GLN A 46 6.29 -5.86 2.51
C GLN A 46 6.87 -5.14 1.28
N VAL A 47 7.39 -3.93 1.50
CA VAL A 47 8.13 -3.16 0.50
C VAL A 47 9.51 -3.78 0.27
N ILE A 48 9.85 -4.00 -0.99
CA ILE A 48 11.06 -4.71 -1.44
C ILE A 48 11.88 -3.82 -2.37
N ARG A 49 13.21 -3.92 -2.24
CA ARG A 49 14.18 -3.37 -3.20
C ARG A 49 14.73 -4.45 -4.11
N ALA A 50 15.06 -4.08 -5.34
CA ALA A 50 15.80 -4.93 -6.27
C ALA A 50 17.11 -5.43 -5.62
N GLY A 51 17.43 -6.70 -5.80
CA GLY A 51 18.61 -7.33 -5.18
C GLY A 51 18.38 -7.89 -3.77
N GLN A 52 17.23 -7.63 -3.15
CA GLN A 52 16.89 -8.20 -1.84
C GLN A 52 16.48 -9.68 -1.96
N VAL A 53 16.95 -10.53 -1.06
CA VAL A 53 16.45 -11.91 -0.91
C VAL A 53 15.04 -11.83 -0.32
N VAL A 54 14.03 -12.33 -1.04
CA VAL A 54 12.62 -12.28 -0.63
C VAL A 54 12.07 -13.61 -0.16
N ALA A 55 12.71 -14.70 -0.60
CA ALA A 55 12.37 -16.05 -0.18
C ALA A 55 13.59 -16.97 -0.31
N SER A 56 13.58 -18.05 0.45
CA SER A 56 14.57 -19.12 0.36
C SER A 56 13.85 -20.46 0.43
N VAL A 57 14.31 -21.41 -0.38
CA VAL A 57 13.79 -22.79 -0.43
C VAL A 57 14.92 -23.74 -0.06
N LYS A 58 14.66 -24.72 0.79
CA LYS A 58 15.59 -25.83 1.06
C LYS A 58 14.85 -27.10 1.43
N VAL A 59 15.62 -28.18 1.53
CA VAL A 59 15.23 -29.41 2.22
C VAL A 59 16.07 -29.57 3.49
N ALA A 60 15.48 -30.08 4.57
CA ALA A 60 16.20 -30.28 5.82
C ALA A 60 17.29 -31.37 5.74
N PRO A 61 17.01 -32.59 5.22
CA PRO A 61 18.01 -33.64 5.05
C PRO A 61 18.79 -33.53 3.73
N HIS A 62 19.92 -34.23 3.65
CA HIS A 62 20.72 -34.34 2.41
C HIS A 62 20.03 -35.14 1.29
N LEU A 63 19.06 -35.97 1.65
CA LEU A 63 18.31 -36.83 0.73
C LEU A 63 16.82 -36.65 1.02
N VAL A 64 16.05 -36.40 -0.03
CA VAL A 64 14.60 -36.21 0.04
C VAL A 64 13.92 -37.20 -0.89
N ALA A 65 12.77 -37.72 -0.46
CA ALA A 65 11.96 -38.58 -1.32
C ALA A 65 11.39 -37.76 -2.49
N GLU A 66 11.50 -38.26 -3.72
CA GLU A 66 10.99 -37.61 -4.93
C GLU A 66 9.51 -37.22 -4.80
N ARG A 67 8.70 -38.07 -4.16
CA ARG A 67 7.28 -37.79 -3.90
C ARG A 67 7.05 -36.49 -3.12
N ALA A 68 7.92 -36.15 -2.16
CA ALA A 68 7.76 -34.95 -1.34
C ALA A 68 8.05 -33.71 -2.19
N VAL A 69 9.11 -33.77 -3.02
CA VAL A 69 9.43 -32.69 -3.97
C VAL A 69 8.29 -32.48 -4.96
N ALA A 70 7.76 -33.56 -5.56
CA ALA A 70 6.65 -33.49 -6.50
C ALA A 70 5.37 -32.90 -5.87
N GLU A 71 5.09 -33.24 -4.61
CA GLU A 71 3.96 -32.65 -3.87
C GLU A 71 4.18 -31.14 -3.63
N GLY A 72 5.38 -30.73 -3.23
CA GLY A 72 5.74 -29.33 -3.05
C GLY A 72 5.64 -28.52 -4.35
N GLU A 73 6.10 -29.09 -5.46
CA GLU A 73 5.96 -28.52 -6.81
C GLU A 73 4.49 -28.33 -7.18
N ALA A 74 3.62 -29.32 -6.92
CA ALA A 74 2.19 -29.21 -7.20
C ALA A 74 1.52 -28.07 -6.42
N VAL A 75 1.91 -27.83 -5.16
CA VAL A 75 1.41 -26.69 -4.37
C VAL A 75 1.94 -25.35 -4.92
N ALA A 76 3.22 -25.30 -5.29
CA ALA A 76 3.88 -24.11 -5.80
C ALA A 76 3.36 -23.69 -7.18
N CYS A 77 3.13 -24.65 -8.08
CA CYS A 77 2.69 -24.49 -9.48
C CYS A 77 1.18 -24.30 -9.65
N GLY A 78 0.46 -23.87 -8.61
CA GLY A 78 -0.96 -23.51 -8.72
C GLY A 78 -1.20 -22.34 -9.70
N ALA A 79 -2.44 -21.84 -9.76
CA ALA A 79 -2.86 -20.81 -10.73
C ALA A 79 -2.06 -19.48 -10.69
N ALA A 80 -1.29 -19.24 -9.64
CA ALA A 80 -0.41 -18.09 -9.50
C ALA A 80 0.88 -18.48 -8.76
N PRO A 81 1.99 -17.73 -8.93
CA PRO A 81 3.23 -17.96 -8.18
C PRO A 81 3.01 -18.01 -6.67
N LEU A 82 3.78 -18.83 -5.95
CA LEU A 82 3.74 -18.86 -4.48
C LEU A 82 4.25 -17.55 -3.87
N VAL A 83 5.31 -17.01 -4.46
CA VAL A 83 5.97 -15.76 -4.09
C VAL A 83 6.15 -14.93 -5.36
N ASP A 84 5.79 -13.66 -5.32
CA ASP A 84 5.98 -12.72 -6.42
C ASP A 84 6.30 -11.31 -5.90
N VAL A 85 6.94 -10.47 -6.70
CA VAL A 85 7.12 -9.05 -6.36
C VAL A 85 6.36 -8.25 -7.41
N ARG A 86 5.32 -7.52 -6.99
CA ARG A 86 4.62 -6.60 -7.88
C ARG A 86 5.45 -5.34 -8.05
N PRO A 87 5.93 -5.01 -9.26
CA PRO A 87 6.74 -3.82 -9.48
C PRO A 87 5.92 -2.55 -9.23
N TYR A 88 6.59 -1.48 -8.80
CA TYR A 88 5.97 -0.16 -8.84
C TYR A 88 5.73 0.29 -10.28
N LEU A 89 4.60 0.95 -10.49
CA LEU A 89 4.26 1.63 -11.73
C LEU A 89 4.67 3.11 -11.61
N ALA A 90 5.08 3.72 -12.72
CA ALA A 90 5.31 5.16 -12.79
C ALA A 90 3.98 5.89 -12.94
N LEU A 91 3.22 5.99 -11.84
CA LEU A 91 1.89 6.60 -11.85
C LEU A 91 1.98 8.12 -11.68
N ASP A 92 1.04 8.81 -12.31
CA ASP A 92 0.73 10.19 -11.96
C ASP A 92 -0.13 10.23 -10.70
N VAL A 93 0.29 11.01 -9.71
CA VAL A 93 -0.43 11.17 -8.45
C VAL A 93 -0.74 12.64 -8.24
N ALA A 94 -2.02 12.95 -8.11
CA ALA A 94 -2.48 14.28 -7.70
C ALA A 94 -2.93 14.25 -6.23
N ALA A 95 -3.16 15.41 -5.65
CA ALA A 95 -3.73 15.49 -4.32
C ALA A 95 -4.76 16.61 -4.19
N ILE A 96 -5.68 16.44 -3.25
CA ILE A 96 -6.68 17.43 -2.84
C ILE A 96 -6.46 17.69 -1.35
N ALA A 97 -6.52 18.95 -0.92
CA ALA A 97 -6.42 19.32 0.49
C ALA A 97 -7.48 20.38 0.85
N HIS A 98 -8.24 20.15 1.92
CA HIS A 98 -9.22 21.14 2.43
C HIS A 98 -8.54 22.21 3.30
N GLU A 99 -8.94 23.48 3.22
CA GLU A 99 -8.22 24.60 3.85
C GLU A 99 -8.30 24.71 5.37
N ARG A 100 -9.06 23.86 6.07
CA ARG A 100 -9.02 23.71 7.55
C ARG A 100 -7.62 23.50 8.14
N LEU A 101 -6.63 23.30 7.27
CA LEU A 101 -5.23 23.02 7.51
C LEU A 101 -4.36 24.26 7.82
N GLY A 102 -4.77 25.45 7.39
CA GLY A 102 -3.91 26.63 7.36
C GLY A 102 -2.68 26.48 6.45
N SER A 103 -2.00 27.59 6.13
CA SER A 103 -0.89 27.60 5.14
C SER A 103 0.27 26.65 5.50
N GLY A 104 0.57 26.48 6.80
CA GLY A 104 1.61 25.55 7.27
C GLY A 104 1.22 24.07 7.17
N GLY A 105 -0.07 23.73 7.17
CA GLY A 105 -0.55 22.35 7.03
C GLY A 105 -0.47 21.88 5.58
N LEU A 106 -0.89 22.72 4.64
CA LEU A 106 -0.84 22.45 3.21
C LEU A 106 0.59 22.21 2.72
N ALA A 107 1.54 23.08 3.08
CA ALA A 107 2.94 22.94 2.66
C ALA A 107 3.58 21.62 3.17
N ARG A 108 3.26 21.21 4.41
CA ARG A 108 3.75 19.93 4.97
C ARG A 108 3.14 18.73 4.27
N PHE A 109 1.86 18.80 3.94
CA PHE A 109 1.19 17.77 3.16
C PHE A 109 1.80 17.62 1.78
N GLU A 110 1.98 18.72 1.06
CA GLU A 110 2.58 18.69 -0.26
C GLU A 110 3.99 18.08 -0.22
N ALA A 111 4.83 18.54 0.70
CA ALA A 111 6.19 18.04 0.85
C ALA A 111 6.23 16.54 1.19
N GLY A 112 5.37 16.10 2.11
CA GLY A 112 5.27 14.69 2.48
C GLY A 112 4.73 13.83 1.34
N ALA A 113 3.63 14.24 0.70
CA ALA A 113 3.06 13.54 -0.45
C ALA A 113 4.07 13.39 -1.59
N ARG A 114 4.77 14.48 -1.93
CA ARG A 114 5.85 14.49 -2.93
C ARG A 114 6.94 13.49 -2.59
N LEU A 115 7.49 13.55 -1.37
CA LEU A 115 8.54 12.64 -0.91
C LEU A 115 8.10 11.17 -1.04
N LYS A 116 6.91 10.82 -0.52
CA LYS A 116 6.45 9.42 -0.51
C LYS A 116 6.19 8.87 -1.91
N VAL A 117 5.59 9.68 -2.79
CA VAL A 117 5.25 9.30 -4.18
C VAL A 117 6.51 9.15 -5.01
N GLU A 118 7.40 10.14 -4.98
CA GLU A 118 8.61 10.16 -5.80
C GLU A 118 9.64 9.12 -5.34
N ALA A 119 9.75 8.87 -4.02
CA ALA A 119 10.62 7.82 -3.49
C ALA A 119 10.21 6.39 -3.91
N LEU A 120 8.98 6.20 -4.40
CA LEU A 120 8.45 4.93 -4.90
C LEU A 120 8.35 4.90 -6.43
N GLY A 121 8.98 5.87 -7.13
CA GLY A 121 9.11 5.86 -8.58
C GLY A 121 7.90 6.40 -9.35
N SER A 122 6.96 7.06 -8.66
CA SER A 122 5.80 7.73 -9.27
C SER A 122 6.02 9.26 -9.35
N ARG A 123 5.18 9.96 -10.11
CA ARG A 123 5.28 11.41 -10.32
C ARG A 123 4.19 12.14 -9.55
N PHE A 124 4.58 13.08 -8.69
CA PHE A 124 3.63 13.90 -7.94
C PHE A 124 3.32 15.22 -8.67
N LEU A 125 2.05 15.42 -9.02
CA LEU A 125 1.59 16.52 -9.87
C LEU A 125 1.23 17.80 -9.09
N GLY A 126 1.21 17.75 -7.76
CA GLY A 126 0.85 18.88 -6.91
C GLY A 126 -0.46 18.68 -6.16
N VAL A 127 -0.87 19.71 -5.43
CA VAL A 127 -2.06 19.72 -4.57
C VAL A 127 -3.03 20.79 -5.07
N GLU A 128 -4.31 20.41 -5.14
CA GLU A 128 -5.41 21.33 -5.31
C GLU A 128 -6.01 21.67 -3.95
N SER A 129 -5.99 22.95 -3.60
CA SER A 129 -6.53 23.46 -2.34
C SER A 129 -8.02 23.77 -2.51
N ILE A 130 -8.84 23.29 -1.58
CA ILE A 130 -10.27 23.58 -1.52
C ILE A 130 -10.51 24.46 -0.31
N GLU A 131 -10.81 25.74 -0.56
CA GLU A 131 -11.20 26.70 0.47
C GLU A 131 -12.55 26.29 1.07
N ASP A 132 -12.68 26.38 2.40
CA ASP A 132 -13.95 26.13 3.06
C ASP A 132 -14.95 27.25 2.74
N SER A 133 -16.13 26.86 2.30
CA SER A 133 -17.26 27.75 2.03
C SER A 133 -18.54 27.20 2.68
N GLU A 134 -19.72 27.51 2.15
CA GLU A 134 -20.95 26.85 2.60
C GLU A 134 -20.91 25.37 2.16
N PRO A 135 -21.46 24.42 2.96
CA PRO A 135 -21.31 22.98 2.69
C PRO A 135 -21.73 22.53 1.29
N ASP A 136 -22.80 23.12 0.74
CA ASP A 136 -23.28 22.80 -0.61
C ASP A 136 -22.31 23.26 -1.71
N ASP A 137 -21.60 24.36 -1.47
CA ASP A 137 -20.62 24.91 -2.41
C ASP A 137 -19.30 24.15 -2.34
N ASP A 138 -18.90 23.68 -1.16
CA ASP A 138 -17.79 22.74 -0.97
C ASP A 138 -18.03 21.42 -1.71
N GLU A 139 -19.23 20.84 -1.57
CA GLU A 139 -19.59 19.61 -2.28
C GLU A 139 -19.48 19.79 -3.79
N ARG A 140 -20.05 20.89 -4.33
CA ARG A 140 -19.99 21.22 -5.75
C ARG A 140 -18.57 21.48 -6.22
N HIS A 141 -17.73 22.10 -5.39
CA HIS A 141 -16.33 22.34 -5.70
C HIS A 141 -15.56 21.02 -5.78
N VAL A 142 -15.61 20.19 -4.74
CA VAL A 142 -14.95 18.88 -4.71
C VAL A 142 -15.39 18.01 -5.90
N ALA A 143 -16.68 17.98 -6.20
CA ALA A 143 -17.22 17.21 -7.32
C ALA A 143 -16.66 17.66 -8.68
N ARG A 144 -16.40 18.97 -8.85
CA ARG A 144 -15.78 19.53 -10.06
C ARG A 144 -14.32 19.09 -10.17
N VAL A 145 -13.56 19.24 -9.08
CA VAL A 145 -12.15 18.84 -9.00
C VAL A 145 -11.98 17.34 -9.30
N LEU A 146 -12.83 16.50 -8.69
CA LEU A 146 -12.80 15.06 -8.94
C LEU A 146 -13.03 14.73 -10.42
N ARG A 147 -13.99 15.38 -11.08
CA ARG A 147 -14.21 15.17 -12.52
C ARG A 147 -13.04 15.65 -13.36
N GLU A 148 -12.46 16.80 -13.06
CA GLU A 148 -11.26 17.28 -13.78
C GLU A 148 -10.10 16.28 -13.65
N LEU A 149 -9.78 15.87 -12.41
CA LEU A 149 -8.69 14.94 -12.16
C LEU A 149 -8.94 13.55 -12.79
N VAL A 150 -10.17 13.04 -12.72
CA VAL A 150 -10.47 11.67 -13.18
C VAL A 150 -10.81 11.61 -14.67
N ASP A 151 -11.71 12.46 -15.16
CA ASP A 151 -12.25 12.35 -16.51
C ASP A 151 -11.35 13.04 -17.53
N GLU A 152 -10.86 14.25 -17.21
CA GLU A 152 -10.04 15.04 -18.13
C GLU A 152 -8.57 14.63 -18.05
N ARG A 153 -8.02 14.60 -16.83
CA ARG A 153 -6.59 14.33 -16.58
C ARG A 153 -6.26 12.85 -16.39
N ARG A 154 -7.25 11.99 -16.19
CA ARG A 154 -7.10 10.53 -16.03
C ARG A 154 -6.09 10.14 -14.94
N ILE A 155 -6.12 10.86 -13.82
CA ILE A 155 -5.22 10.61 -12.69
C ILE A 155 -5.55 9.24 -12.06
N PRO A 156 -4.61 8.27 -12.02
CA PRO A 156 -4.87 6.94 -11.48
C PRO A 156 -4.94 6.89 -9.94
N LEU A 157 -4.28 7.82 -9.24
CA LEU A 157 -4.27 7.90 -7.78
C LEU A 157 -4.38 9.34 -7.30
N ILE A 158 -5.32 9.60 -6.40
CA ILE A 158 -5.52 10.88 -5.73
C ILE A 158 -5.29 10.70 -4.23
N LEU A 159 -4.45 11.56 -3.65
CA LEU A 159 -4.27 11.65 -2.20
C LEU A 159 -5.19 12.74 -1.64
N VAL A 160 -5.91 12.47 -0.56
CA VAL A 160 -6.86 13.44 0.02
C VAL A 160 -6.41 13.80 1.43
N GLY A 161 -6.06 15.07 1.66
CA GLY A 161 -5.62 15.59 2.94
C GLY A 161 -6.73 16.32 3.68
N GLY A 162 -6.79 16.12 5.00
CA GLY A 162 -7.72 16.85 5.88
C GLY A 162 -9.12 16.26 5.99
N VAL A 163 -9.35 15.07 5.40
CA VAL A 163 -10.64 14.36 5.46
C VAL A 163 -10.45 13.07 6.25
N SER A 164 -11.05 12.99 7.43
CA SER A 164 -10.96 11.83 8.32
C SER A 164 -12.05 10.80 8.04
N ALA A 165 -11.73 9.51 8.14
CA ALA A 165 -12.74 8.45 8.13
C ALA A 165 -13.75 8.57 9.29
N GLY A 166 -13.42 9.34 10.32
CA GLY A 166 -14.24 9.57 11.51
C GLY A 166 -15.29 10.67 11.35
N ASP A 167 -15.24 11.43 10.25
CA ASP A 167 -16.25 12.41 9.90
C ASP A 167 -17.11 11.89 8.74
N PRO A 168 -18.17 11.10 9.03
CA PRO A 168 -18.99 10.50 7.97
C PRO A 168 -19.82 11.51 7.19
N ILE A 169 -19.97 12.75 7.71
CA ILE A 169 -20.76 13.81 7.09
C ILE A 169 -19.90 14.83 6.33
N SER A 170 -18.60 14.53 6.15
CA SER A 170 -17.71 15.38 5.36
C SER A 170 -18.28 15.62 3.95
N PRO A 171 -18.33 16.88 3.46
CA PRO A 171 -18.78 17.21 2.11
C PRO A 171 -18.01 16.46 1.02
N PHE A 172 -16.77 16.03 1.30
CA PHE A 172 -15.98 15.22 0.37
C PHE A 172 -16.66 13.91 0.01
N PHE A 173 -17.24 13.21 1.00
CA PHE A 173 -17.88 11.92 0.75
C PHE A 173 -19.17 12.09 -0.06
N ALA A 174 -19.96 13.12 0.22
CA ALA A 174 -21.15 13.46 -0.56
C ALA A 174 -20.77 13.81 -2.01
N ALA A 175 -19.74 14.63 -2.20
CA ALA A 175 -19.23 14.99 -3.53
C ALA A 175 -18.72 13.79 -4.31
N LEU A 176 -17.99 12.89 -3.65
CA LEU A 176 -17.52 11.65 -4.27
C LEU A 176 -18.70 10.78 -4.73
N GLU A 177 -19.72 10.60 -3.89
CA GLU A 177 -20.91 9.83 -4.22
C GLU A 177 -21.72 10.49 -5.36
N SER A 178 -21.84 11.82 -5.37
CA SER A 178 -22.58 12.57 -6.39
C SER A 178 -21.94 12.52 -7.78
N VAL A 179 -20.64 12.21 -7.87
CA VAL A 179 -19.93 11.93 -9.13
C VAL A 179 -19.83 10.43 -9.46
N GLY A 180 -20.50 9.56 -8.69
CA GLY A 180 -20.54 8.11 -8.93
C GLY A 180 -19.37 7.34 -8.32
N GLY A 181 -18.60 7.96 -7.43
CA GLY A 181 -17.56 7.29 -6.67
C GLY A 181 -18.13 6.50 -5.49
N ARG A 182 -17.30 5.62 -4.91
CA ARG A 182 -17.68 4.82 -3.74
C ARG A 182 -16.53 4.68 -2.76
N VAL A 183 -16.87 4.77 -1.47
CA VAL A 183 -15.92 4.45 -0.39
C VAL A 183 -15.77 2.94 -0.29
N LEU A 184 -14.55 2.44 -0.51
CA LEU A 184 -14.21 1.02 -0.39
C LEU A 184 -14.05 0.61 1.07
N ARG A 185 -13.46 1.50 1.87
CA ARG A 185 -13.19 1.25 3.28
C ARG A 185 -13.00 2.56 4.04
N ARG A 186 -13.69 2.68 5.17
CA ARG A 186 -13.41 3.68 6.21
C ARG A 186 -12.56 3.05 7.31
N GLY A 187 -11.42 3.66 7.61
CA GLY A 187 -10.47 3.20 8.60
C GLY A 187 -9.70 1.95 8.17
N VAL A 188 -8.56 1.73 8.81
CA VAL A 188 -7.73 0.54 8.62
C VAL A 188 -7.36 -0.09 9.96
N PRO A 189 -7.23 -1.42 10.05
CA PRO A 189 -6.83 -2.10 11.28
C PRO A 189 -5.32 -2.00 11.51
N ALA A 190 -4.76 -0.80 11.41
CA ALA A 190 -3.36 -0.51 11.73
C ALA A 190 -3.24 0.87 12.38
N HIS A 191 -2.36 0.99 13.36
CA HIS A 191 -2.20 2.19 14.18
C HIS A 191 -0.69 2.42 14.42
N PRO A 192 -0.19 3.66 14.23
CA PRO A 192 -0.92 4.89 13.99
C PRO A 192 -1.42 5.04 12.54
N GLY A 193 -2.44 5.88 12.36
CA GLY A 193 -3.10 6.11 11.06
C GLY A 193 -4.33 5.23 10.78
N SER A 194 -5.01 4.77 11.83
CA SER A 194 -6.23 3.96 11.72
C SER A 194 -7.40 4.67 11.04
N MET A 195 -7.35 6.00 10.93
CA MET A 195 -8.44 6.84 10.38
C MET A 195 -8.27 7.22 8.91
N ILE A 196 -7.31 6.60 8.19
CA ILE A 196 -7.26 6.72 6.72
C ILE A 196 -8.45 6.00 6.08
N TRP A 197 -8.77 6.33 4.84
CA TRP A 197 -9.83 5.68 4.09
C TRP A 197 -9.43 5.46 2.63
N LEU A 198 -10.09 4.50 2.00
CA LEU A 198 -9.87 4.14 0.61
C LEU A 198 -11.19 4.26 -0.15
N ALA A 199 -11.14 4.89 -1.31
CA ALA A 199 -12.27 5.00 -2.21
C ALA A 199 -11.85 4.81 -3.68
N GLU A 200 -12.84 4.73 -4.55
CA GLU A 200 -12.61 4.73 -6.00
C GLU A 200 -13.63 5.58 -6.73
N LEU A 201 -13.21 6.11 -7.88
CA LEU A 201 -14.04 6.78 -8.86
C LEU A 201 -13.62 6.26 -10.25
N GLY A 202 -14.42 5.39 -10.84
CA GLY A 202 -14.03 4.65 -12.05
C GLY A 202 -12.77 3.81 -11.79
N ALA A 203 -11.71 4.05 -12.57
CA ALA A 203 -10.42 3.38 -12.40
C ALA A 203 -9.50 4.07 -11.38
N THR A 204 -9.82 5.29 -10.96
CA THR A 204 -9.00 6.08 -10.04
C THR A 204 -9.19 5.63 -8.60
N ARG A 205 -8.08 5.49 -7.87
CA ARG A 205 -8.07 5.24 -6.43
C ARG A 205 -7.88 6.53 -5.66
N LEU A 206 -8.55 6.62 -4.51
CA LEU A 206 -8.42 7.74 -3.59
C LEU A 206 -7.97 7.20 -2.24
N LEU A 207 -6.86 7.74 -1.72
CA LEU A 207 -6.36 7.46 -0.38
C LEU A 207 -6.48 8.73 0.46
N GLY A 208 -7.38 8.72 1.43
CA GLY A 208 -7.60 9.87 2.30
C GLY A 208 -6.95 9.74 3.66
N LEU A 209 -6.47 10.87 4.17
CA LEU A 209 -5.74 10.98 5.43
C LEU A 209 -6.37 12.07 6.31
N PRO A 210 -6.54 11.79 7.61
CA PRO A 210 -7.28 12.66 8.51
C PRO A 210 -6.55 13.98 8.79
N SER A 211 -5.21 13.98 8.84
CA SER A 211 -4.42 15.18 9.05
C SER A 211 -3.19 15.22 8.13
N CYS A 212 -2.85 16.43 7.68
CA CYS A 212 -1.76 16.67 6.76
C CYS A 212 -0.37 16.39 7.33
N GLY A 213 -0.19 16.53 8.65
CA GLY A 213 1.05 16.14 9.35
C GLY A 213 1.30 14.64 9.36
N MET A 214 0.28 13.81 9.11
CA MET A 214 0.49 12.36 9.01
C MET A 214 1.27 11.93 7.76
N PHE A 215 1.35 12.80 6.74
CA PHE A 215 2.26 12.56 5.61
C PHE A 215 3.73 12.81 5.96
N SER A 216 4.06 13.45 7.09
CA SER A 216 5.44 13.56 7.58
C SER A 216 5.81 12.49 8.62
N MET A 217 4.90 11.56 8.92
CA MET A 217 5.08 10.51 9.93
C MET A 217 5.01 9.12 9.30
N ALA A 218 5.50 8.13 10.04
CA ALA A 218 5.32 6.72 9.70
C ALA A 218 3.94 6.25 10.19
N THR A 219 3.03 5.95 9.26
CA THR A 219 1.64 5.58 9.55
C THR A 219 1.15 4.43 8.69
N ALA A 220 -0.06 3.94 8.91
CA ALA A 220 -0.69 2.94 8.05
C ALA A 220 -0.76 3.36 6.57
N ALA A 221 -0.75 4.66 6.25
CA ALA A 221 -0.67 5.14 4.86
C ALA A 221 0.60 4.67 4.15
N ASP A 222 1.70 4.52 4.88
CA ASP A 222 2.99 4.03 4.36
C ASP A 222 3.01 2.53 4.08
N LEU A 223 1.98 1.80 4.54
CA LEU A 223 1.76 0.39 4.17
C LEU A 223 0.76 0.25 3.01
N VAL A 224 -0.16 1.21 2.86
CA VAL A 224 -1.19 1.20 1.81
C VAL A 224 -0.71 1.84 0.51
N LEU A 225 -0.05 3.00 0.59
CA LEU A 225 0.42 3.74 -0.59
C LEU A 225 1.35 2.90 -1.49
N PRO A 226 2.36 2.17 -0.98
CA PRO A 226 3.20 1.33 -1.83
C PRO A 226 2.39 0.33 -2.66
N ARG A 227 1.38 -0.29 -2.05
CA ARG A 227 0.52 -1.27 -2.73
C ARG A 227 -0.29 -0.61 -3.86
N LEU A 228 -0.85 0.58 -3.62
CA LEU A 228 -1.60 1.33 -4.64
C LEU A 228 -0.72 1.67 -5.84
N LEU A 229 0.55 2.01 -5.60
CA LEU A 229 1.51 2.32 -6.66
C LEU A 229 1.95 1.10 -7.48
N THR A 230 1.57 -0.12 -7.11
CA THR A 230 1.75 -1.32 -7.96
C THR A 230 0.56 -1.58 -8.89
N GLY A 231 -0.48 -0.74 -8.83
CA GLY A 231 -1.75 -0.98 -9.54
C GLY A 231 -2.54 -2.16 -8.96
N GLU A 232 -2.20 -2.66 -7.77
CA GLU A 232 -2.97 -3.69 -7.09
C GLU A 232 -4.41 -3.20 -6.83
N PRO A 233 -5.44 -3.99 -7.19
CA PRO A 233 -6.81 -3.68 -6.82
C PRO A 233 -7.01 -3.93 -5.32
N ILE A 234 -6.58 -2.97 -4.49
CA ILE A 234 -6.79 -3.04 -3.04
C ILE A 234 -8.29 -2.94 -2.75
N GLY A 235 -8.80 -3.95 -2.05
CA GLY A 235 -10.18 -4.00 -1.55
C GLY A 235 -10.25 -4.20 -0.04
N PRO A 236 -11.45 -4.42 0.52
CA PRO A 236 -11.65 -4.57 1.97
C PRO A 236 -10.79 -5.68 2.61
N ALA A 237 -10.63 -6.83 1.93
CA ALA A 237 -9.82 -7.94 2.44
C ALA A 237 -8.33 -7.58 2.54
N ALA A 238 -7.79 -6.92 1.51
CA ALA A 238 -6.40 -6.45 1.48
C ALA A 238 -6.11 -5.45 2.60
N ILE A 239 -7.08 -4.61 2.96
CA ILE A 239 -6.99 -3.70 4.10
C ILE A 239 -7.13 -4.43 5.44
N ALA A 240 -8.05 -5.40 5.53
CA ALA A 240 -8.25 -6.19 6.74
C ALA A 240 -6.98 -6.93 7.19
N ASP A 241 -6.20 -7.41 6.22
CA ASP A 241 -4.92 -8.10 6.44
C ASP A 241 -3.86 -7.27 7.18
N LEU A 242 -4.00 -5.93 7.19
CA LEU A 242 -3.11 -5.05 7.97
C LEU A 242 -3.24 -5.27 9.49
N GLY A 243 -4.30 -5.92 9.96
CA GLY A 243 -4.53 -6.21 11.38
C GLY A 243 -3.43 -7.06 12.01
N HIS A 244 -2.91 -8.05 11.26
CA HIS A 244 -1.80 -8.86 11.73
C HIS A 244 -0.50 -8.03 11.69
N GLY A 245 0.02 -7.71 12.87
CA GLY A 245 1.14 -6.76 13.00
C GLY A 245 0.75 -5.31 12.69
N GLY A 246 -0.52 -4.94 12.91
CA GLY A 246 -1.05 -3.60 12.71
C GLY A 246 -0.71 -2.61 13.83
N LEU A 247 -0.06 -3.04 14.91
CA LEU A 247 0.52 -2.14 15.91
C LEU A 247 1.89 -1.69 15.42
N LEU A 248 1.94 -0.51 14.79
CA LEU A 248 3.10 -0.02 14.08
C LEU A 248 4.01 0.78 15.03
N GLY A 249 4.78 0.07 15.84
CA GLY A 249 5.84 0.64 16.67
C GLY A 249 7.24 0.51 16.05
N PRO A 250 8.30 0.88 16.80
CA PRO A 250 9.70 0.70 16.39
C PRO A 250 10.04 -0.72 15.92
N GLU A 251 9.45 -1.73 16.53
CA GLU A 251 9.59 -3.16 16.19
C GLU A 251 9.05 -3.50 14.79
N MET A 252 8.15 -2.67 14.24
CA MET A 252 7.54 -2.87 12.92
C MET A 252 8.17 -2.03 11.81
N ARG A 253 9.24 -1.28 12.09
CA ARG A 253 9.91 -0.40 11.11
C ARG A 253 10.38 -1.13 9.85
N PHE A 254 10.67 -2.43 9.93
CA PHE A 254 11.05 -3.23 8.77
C PHE A 254 9.95 -3.31 7.69
N ARG A 255 8.67 -3.10 8.06
CA ARG A 255 7.53 -3.11 7.11
C ARG A 255 7.44 -1.83 6.28
N PHE A 256 8.03 -0.74 6.75
CA PHE A 256 7.93 0.56 6.11
C PHE A 256 8.91 0.70 4.94
N PRO A 257 8.54 1.49 3.90
CA PRO A 257 9.48 1.98 2.91
C PRO A 257 10.64 2.74 3.57
N ASP A 258 11.80 2.77 2.90
CA ASP A 258 13.02 3.38 3.47
C ASP A 258 12.81 4.83 3.93
N TYR A 259 12.03 5.62 3.18
CA TYR A 259 11.74 7.01 3.53
C TYR A 259 10.95 7.16 4.83
N ALA A 260 10.20 6.13 5.25
CA ALA A 260 9.36 6.16 6.44
C ALA A 260 10.02 5.50 7.66
N ARG A 261 11.05 4.67 7.48
CA ARG A 261 11.70 3.94 8.59
C ARG A 261 12.32 4.86 9.66
N GLY A 262 12.75 6.04 9.25
CA GLY A 262 13.35 7.05 10.13
C GLY A 262 12.35 8.08 10.66
N LEU A 263 11.11 8.09 10.16
CA LEU A 263 10.11 9.06 10.60
C LEU A 263 9.59 8.69 12.00
N GLU A 264 9.19 9.73 12.73
CA GLU A 264 8.51 9.55 14.00
C GLU A 264 7.11 8.94 13.77
N ALA A 265 6.65 8.18 14.75
CA ALA A 265 5.25 7.80 14.83
C ALA A 265 4.48 8.98 15.45
N PRO A 266 3.24 9.29 15.01
CA PRO A 266 2.38 10.21 15.74
C PRO A 266 2.28 9.79 17.21
N GLU A 267 2.44 10.73 18.12
CA GLU A 267 2.03 10.53 19.51
C GLU A 267 0.51 10.26 19.49
N GLY A 268 0.10 9.21 20.22
CA GLY A 268 -1.24 8.64 20.18
C GLY A 268 -2.37 9.65 20.38
#